data_AF-A0A831LS97-F1
#
_entry.id   AF-A0A831LS97-F1
#
_cell.length_a   1.000
_cell.length_b   1.000
_cell.length_c   1.000
_cell.angle_alpha   90.00
_cell.angle_beta   90.00
_cell.angle_gamma   90.00
#
_symmetry.space_group_name_H-M   'P 1'
#
loop_
_entity.id
_entity.type
_entity.pdbx_description
1 polymer ?
#
loop_
_entity_poly.entity_id
_entity_poly.type
_entity_poly.pdbx_seq_one_letter_code
_entity_poly.pdbx_strand_id
1 'polypeptide(L)'
;MDRHIQDNLERYLHGLDRMQADGRSEDFEQQLAAADEETRQLVKLMAAQSRMMRALRADVDEDELVPEPGFYARVMQRIESQKPVSIWNLFVEPQFFHRLAFATFTLLFLLGVTFFSSNLLPEAPMQAHSEPEAILAQPEPTPVTSVSQSEGRDVMLRQLTVTSE
;
A
#
# COMPACT_ATOMS: atom_id res chain seq x y z
N MET A 1 22.19 3.38 13.35
CA MET A 1 21.88 3.87 14.71
C MET A 1 22.02 2.73 15.70
N ASP A 2 22.86 2.90 16.72
CA ASP A 2 23.13 1.90 17.75
C ASP A 2 21.89 1.62 18.63
N ARG A 3 21.72 0.37 19.04
CA ARG A 3 20.58 -0.10 19.86
C ARG A 3 20.57 0.59 21.21
N HIS A 4 21.74 0.87 21.78
CA HIS A 4 21.84 1.57 23.06
C HIS A 4 21.35 3.03 23.00
N ILE A 5 21.54 3.69 21.86
CA ILE A 5 21.02 5.05 21.60
C ILE A 5 19.49 4.98 21.49
N GLN A 6 18.95 3.97 20.79
CA GLN A 6 17.50 3.79 20.65
C GLN A 6 16.82 3.56 22.00
N ASP A 7 17.37 2.68 22.83
CA ASP A 7 16.78 2.32 24.13
C ASP A 7 16.77 3.50 25.13
N ASN A 8 17.70 4.45 24.98
CA ASN A 8 17.80 5.62 25.86
C ASN A 8 17.23 6.90 25.24
N LEU A 9 16.90 6.91 23.94
CA LEU A 9 16.38 8.06 23.21
C LEU A 9 15.05 8.54 23.80
N GLU A 10 14.10 7.63 24.03
CA GLU A 10 12.79 7.99 24.58
C GLU A 10 12.96 8.67 25.94
N ARG A 11 13.79 8.10 26.82
CA ARG A 11 14.09 8.68 28.13
C ARG A 11 14.74 10.05 28.02
N TYR A 12 15.68 10.24 27.09
CA TYR A 12 16.32 11.52 26.82
C TYR A 12 15.31 12.57 26.33
N LEU A 13 14.47 12.22 25.36
CA LEU A 13 13.42 13.10 24.81
C LEU A 13 12.35 13.46 25.85
N HIS A 14 12.00 12.53 26.75
CA HIS A 14 11.11 12.80 27.87
C HIS A 14 11.75 13.69 28.94
N GLY A 15 13.04 13.45 29.24
CA GLY A 15 13.81 14.04 30.34
C GLY A 15 14.43 15.42 30.07
N LEU A 16 14.33 15.95 28.85
CA LEU A 16 14.89 17.25 28.42
C LEU A 16 14.50 18.47 29.27
N ASP A 17 13.53 18.34 30.18
CA ASP A 17 13.06 19.42 31.09
C ASP A 17 13.23 19.07 32.59
N ARG A 18 13.32 17.78 32.96
CA ARG A 18 13.48 17.34 34.37
C ARG A 18 14.90 16.86 34.74
N MET A 19 15.78 16.65 33.76
CA MET A 19 17.06 15.96 33.97
C MET A 19 18.29 16.74 33.46
N GLN A 20 18.43 17.99 33.89
CA GLN A 20 19.77 18.55 34.06
C GLN A 20 20.42 18.11 35.39
N ALA A 21 19.76 17.26 36.18
CA ALA A 21 20.10 16.98 37.57
C ALA A 21 20.67 15.57 37.89
N ASP A 22 20.64 14.60 36.97
CA ASP A 22 20.95 13.18 37.33
C ASP A 22 22.25 12.61 36.72
N GLY A 23 23.10 13.40 36.05
CA GLY A 23 24.41 12.96 35.52
C GLY A 23 24.35 11.93 34.36
N ARG A 24 23.28 11.16 34.22
CA ARG A 24 23.07 10.14 33.17
C ARG A 24 22.80 10.74 31.78
N SER A 25 22.49 12.03 31.72
CA SER A 25 22.46 12.78 30.46
C SER A 25 23.85 12.93 29.87
N GLU A 26 24.90 12.98 30.69
CA GLU A 26 26.27 13.17 30.21
C GLU A 26 26.80 11.91 29.52
N ASP A 27 26.47 10.71 30.04
CA ASP A 27 26.81 9.43 29.43
C ASP A 27 26.17 9.27 28.03
N PHE A 28 24.91 9.68 27.89
CA PHE A 28 24.20 9.63 26.60
C PHE A 28 24.78 10.64 25.59
N GLU A 29 25.08 11.87 26.03
CA GLU A 29 25.72 12.88 25.19
C GLU A 29 27.12 12.44 24.73
N GLN A 30 27.89 11.78 25.61
CA GLN A 30 29.21 11.25 25.25
C GLN A 30 29.11 10.13 24.21
N GLN A 31 28.10 9.25 24.32
CA GLN A 31 27.83 8.20 23.35
C GLN A 31 27.32 8.77 22.01
N LEU A 32 26.47 9.79 22.07
CA LEU A 32 26.00 10.50 20.88
C LEU A 32 27.14 11.23 20.18
N ALA A 33 28.10 11.79 20.93
CA ALA A 33 29.30 12.41 20.39
C ALA A 33 30.21 11.40 19.67
N ALA A 34 30.28 10.17 20.16
CA ALA A 34 31.03 9.07 19.55
C ALA A 34 30.32 8.40 18.36
N ALA A 35 29.02 8.67 18.17
CA ALA A 35 28.22 8.10 17.09
C ALA A 35 28.43 8.80 15.73
N ASP A 36 27.97 8.14 14.67
CA ASP A 36 27.98 8.68 13.31
C ASP A 36 27.23 10.00 13.19
N GLU A 37 27.67 10.87 12.28
CA GLU A 37 27.07 12.18 12.05
C GLU A 37 25.58 12.09 11.68
N GLU A 38 25.19 11.07 10.91
CA GLU A 38 23.79 10.81 10.54
C GLU A 38 22.92 10.54 11.78
N THR A 39 23.44 9.76 12.74
CA THR A 39 22.74 9.46 13.99
C THR A 39 22.56 10.72 14.84
N ARG A 40 23.58 11.58 14.91
CA ARG A 40 23.50 12.87 15.62
C ARG A 40 22.45 13.80 15.01
N GLN A 41 22.39 13.88 13.68
CA GLN A 41 21.40 14.70 12.99
C GLN A 41 19.98 14.19 13.22
N LEU A 42 19.77 12.86 13.15
CA LEU A 42 18.49 12.25 13.41
C LEU A 42 17.98 12.57 14.83
N VAL A 43 18.82 12.40 15.85
CA VAL A 43 18.45 12.71 17.25
C VAL A 43 18.12 14.19 17.42
N LYS A 44 18.84 15.10 16.77
CA LYS A 44 18.51 16.54 16.77
C LYS A 44 17.14 16.83 16.17
N LEU A 45 16.78 16.18 15.06
CA LEU A 45 15.47 16.33 14.44
C LEU A 45 14.35 15.81 15.35
N MET A 46 14.55 14.65 15.97
CA MET A 46 13.60 14.08 16.93
C MET A 46 13.45 14.96 18.18
N ALA A 47 14.54 15.55 18.67
CA ALA A 47 14.53 16.53 19.76
C ALA A 47 13.80 17.83 19.36
N ALA A 48 13.89 18.27 18.11
CA ALA A 48 13.12 19.41 17.61
C ALA A 48 11.62 19.09 17.52
N GLN A 49 11.26 17.92 16.97
CA GLN A 49 9.87 17.48 16.86
C GLN A 49 9.21 17.29 18.22
N SER A 50 9.90 16.64 19.17
CA SER A 50 9.38 16.45 20.53
C SER A 50 9.11 17.77 21.24
N ARG A 51 9.99 18.77 21.07
CA ARG A 51 9.77 20.14 21.58
C ARG A 51 8.56 20.80 20.96
N MET A 52 8.37 20.67 19.64
CA MET A 52 7.19 21.21 18.95
C MET A 52 5.89 20.56 19.45
N MET A 53 5.86 19.23 19.57
CA MET A 53 4.71 18.49 20.08
C MET A 53 4.42 18.86 21.54
N ARG A 54 5.45 19.08 22.36
CA ARG A 54 5.30 19.50 23.76
C ARG A 54 4.80 20.94 23.87
N ALA A 55 5.18 21.83 22.95
CA ALA A 55 4.63 23.19 22.89
C ALA A 55 3.13 23.22 22.53
N LEU A 56 2.61 22.15 21.92
CA LEU A 56 1.17 21.97 21.66
C LEU A 56 0.44 21.33 22.84
N ARG A 57 1.15 20.81 23.85
CA ARG A 57 0.52 20.28 25.06
C ARG A 57 -0.06 21.46 25.82
N ALA A 58 -1.36 21.38 26.13
CA ALA A 58 -1.98 22.34 27.03
C ALA A 58 -1.32 22.20 28.40
N ASP A 59 -0.95 23.33 29.02
CA ASP A 59 -0.39 23.39 30.38
C ASP A 59 -1.53 23.21 31.39
N VAL A 60 -2.09 22.00 31.37
CA VAL A 60 -3.20 21.57 32.22
C VAL A 60 -2.64 20.46 33.08
N ASP A 61 -2.79 20.61 34.39
CA ASP A 61 -2.33 19.62 35.35
C ASP A 61 -2.94 18.25 35.04
N GLU A 62 -2.16 17.17 35.20
CA GLU A 62 -2.61 15.80 34.89
C GLU A 62 -3.86 15.39 35.69
N ASP A 63 -4.09 16.03 36.83
CA ASP A 63 -5.27 15.84 37.67
C ASP A 63 -6.51 16.60 37.14
N GLU A 64 -6.32 17.67 36.36
CA GLU A 64 -7.38 18.46 35.72
C GLU A 64 -7.79 17.90 34.35
N LEU A 65 -7.01 16.94 33.82
CA LEU A 65 -7.33 16.15 32.63
C LEU A 65 -8.38 15.06 32.89
N VAL A 66 -8.82 14.87 34.14
CA VAL A 66 -9.86 13.90 34.46
C VAL A 66 -11.22 14.43 33.99
N PRO A 67 -11.88 13.77 33.03
CA PRO A 67 -13.16 14.26 32.53
C PRO A 67 -14.23 14.15 33.62
N GLU A 68 -15.09 15.18 33.68
CA GLU A 68 -16.26 15.20 34.56
C GLU A 68 -17.08 13.91 34.49
N PRO A 69 -17.62 13.42 35.63
CA PRO A 69 -18.50 12.25 35.63
C PRO A 69 -19.63 12.38 34.60
N GLY A 70 -19.81 11.32 33.79
CA GLY A 70 -20.81 11.28 32.72
C GLY A 70 -20.38 11.95 31.41
N PHE A 71 -19.15 12.49 31.30
CA PHE A 71 -18.60 12.99 30.03
C PHE A 71 -18.68 11.92 28.92
N TYR A 72 -18.20 10.71 29.18
CA TYR A 72 -18.22 9.62 28.20
C TYR A 72 -19.64 9.19 27.81
N ALA A 73 -20.59 9.25 28.75
CA ALA A 73 -22.00 8.97 28.45
C ALA A 73 -22.57 10.01 27.48
N ARG A 74 -22.27 11.30 27.68
CA ARG A 74 -22.67 12.38 26.76
C ARG A 74 -22.00 12.26 25.40
N VAL A 75 -20.72 11.89 25.35
CA VAL A 75 -19.99 11.68 24.09
C VAL A 75 -20.59 10.50 23.32
N MET A 76 -20.83 9.38 24.00
CA MET A 76 -21.43 8.20 23.38
C MET A 76 -22.83 8.51 22.83
N GLN A 77 -23.66 9.18 23.63
CA GLN A 77 -24.99 9.63 23.20
C GLN A 77 -24.91 10.56 21.97
N ARG A 78 -23.89 11.43 21.90
CA ARG A 78 -23.69 12.32 20.76
C ARG A 78 -23.24 11.56 19.51
N ILE A 79 -22.31 10.60 19.64
CA ILE A 79 -21.88 9.73 18.55
C ILE A 79 -23.06 8.91 18.00
N GLU A 80 -23.88 8.34 18.89
CA GLU A 80 -25.06 7.58 18.51
C GLU A 80 -26.14 8.46 17.84
N SER A 81 -26.32 9.70 18.32
CA SER A 81 -27.21 10.66 17.69
C SER A 81 -26.73 11.10 16.31
N GLN A 82 -25.42 11.12 16.09
CA GLN A 82 -24.76 11.36 14.82
C GLN A 82 -24.56 10.05 14.08
N LYS A 83 -25.65 9.31 13.80
CA LYS A 83 -25.57 8.16 12.89
C LYS A 83 -24.87 8.59 11.60
N PRO A 84 -23.79 7.92 11.19
CA PRO A 84 -23.11 8.27 9.95
C PRO A 84 -24.12 8.17 8.81
N VAL A 85 -24.06 9.12 7.88
CA VAL A 85 -24.82 9.05 6.62
C VAL A 85 -24.51 7.68 6.02
N SER A 86 -25.51 6.80 6.06
CA SER A 86 -25.34 5.40 5.71
C SER A 86 -24.79 5.33 4.29
N ILE A 87 -23.73 4.57 4.05
CA ILE A 87 -23.18 4.36 2.70
C ILE A 87 -24.28 3.82 1.75
N TRP A 88 -25.28 3.14 2.31
CA TRP A 88 -26.49 2.71 1.61
C TRP A 88 -27.32 3.85 1.02
N ASN A 89 -27.24 5.07 1.57
CA ASN A 89 -27.91 6.24 1.03
C ASN A 89 -27.33 6.71 -0.32
N LEU A 90 -26.05 6.41 -0.60
CA LEU A 90 -25.46 6.65 -1.94
C LEU A 90 -26.03 5.70 -3.01
N PHE A 91 -26.44 4.50 -2.62
CA PHE A 91 -27.04 3.52 -3.53
C PHE A 91 -28.54 3.79 -3.79
N VAL A 92 -29.18 4.62 -2.95
CA VAL A 92 -30.60 5.02 -3.07
C VAL A 92 -30.76 6.31 -3.88
N GLU A 93 -29.66 6.99 -4.27
CA GLU A 93 -29.75 8.15 -5.14
C GLU A 93 -30.30 7.76 -6.52
N PRO A 94 -31.38 8.41 -7.01
CA PRO A 94 -32.03 8.04 -8.27
C PRO A 94 -31.06 8.02 -9.45
N GLN A 95 -30.08 8.93 -9.45
CA GLN A 95 -29.10 9.06 -10.52
C GLN A 95 -28.11 7.89 -10.57
N PHE A 96 -27.74 7.31 -9.43
CA PHE A 96 -26.86 6.14 -9.37
C PHE A 96 -27.55 4.91 -9.96
N PHE A 97 -28.83 4.71 -9.65
CA PHE A 97 -29.63 3.61 -10.19
C PHE A 97 -29.75 3.69 -11.72
N HIS A 98 -29.98 4.88 -12.28
CA HIS A 98 -30.05 5.04 -13.74
C HIS A 98 -28.72 4.68 -14.40
N ARG A 99 -27.58 5.14 -13.85
CA ARG A 99 -26.25 4.82 -14.38
C ARG A 99 -25.94 3.33 -14.30
N LEU A 100 -26.30 2.68 -13.18
CA LEU A 100 -26.13 1.23 -13.01
C LEU A 100 -27.02 0.43 -13.97
N ALA A 101 -28.28 0.84 -14.11
CA ALA A 101 -29.21 0.22 -15.05
C ALA A 101 -28.68 0.33 -16.48
N PHE A 102 -28.26 1.51 -16.92
CA PHE A 102 -27.65 1.68 -18.25
C PHE A 102 -26.39 0.83 -18.43
N ALA A 103 -25.48 0.80 -17.45
CA ALA A 103 -24.26 -0.01 -17.53
C ALA A 103 -24.57 -1.51 -17.66
N THR A 104 -25.51 -2.03 -16.87
CA THR A 104 -25.93 -3.44 -16.96
C THR A 104 -26.65 -3.76 -18.27
N PHE A 105 -27.50 -2.85 -18.77
CA PHE A 105 -28.13 -2.99 -20.09
C PHE A 105 -27.09 -2.98 -21.22
N THR A 106 -26.12 -2.07 -21.18
CA THR A 106 -25.03 -2.03 -22.16
C THR A 106 -24.20 -3.30 -22.13
N LEU A 107 -23.87 -3.81 -20.93
CA LEU A 107 -23.15 -5.06 -20.77
C LEU A 107 -23.94 -6.24 -21.36
N LEU A 108 -25.23 -6.36 -21.02
CA LEU A 108 -26.11 -7.41 -21.54
C LEU A 108 -26.27 -7.31 -23.05
N PHE A 109 -26.38 -6.10 -23.59
CA PHE A 109 -26.46 -5.87 -25.01
C PHE A 109 -25.17 -6.31 -25.71
N LEU A 110 -24.00 -5.93 -25.19
CA LEU A 110 -22.71 -6.38 -25.69
C LEU A 110 -22.59 -7.90 -25.63
N LEU A 111 -22.96 -8.51 -24.51
CA LEU A 111 -22.94 -9.97 -24.35
C LEU A 111 -23.88 -10.64 -25.36
N GLY A 112 -25.09 -10.11 -25.54
CA GLY A 112 -26.06 -10.59 -26.53
C GLY A 112 -25.55 -10.47 -27.97
N VAL A 113 -24.92 -9.35 -28.32
CA VAL A 113 -24.29 -9.15 -29.64
C VAL A 113 -23.12 -10.12 -29.83
N THR A 114 -22.28 -10.32 -28.83
CA THR A 114 -21.17 -11.29 -28.93
C THR A 114 -21.68 -12.72 -29.09
N PHE A 115 -22.70 -13.12 -28.34
CA PHE A 115 -23.32 -14.44 -28.46
C PHE A 115 -24.00 -14.63 -29.82
N PHE A 116 -24.74 -13.63 -30.29
CA PHE A 116 -25.40 -13.73 -31.59
C PHE A 116 -24.37 -13.74 -32.72
N SER A 117 -23.37 -12.86 -32.68
CA SER A 117 -22.31 -12.80 -33.69
C SER A 117 -21.42 -14.05 -33.70
N SER A 118 -21.15 -14.66 -32.54
CA SER A 118 -20.38 -15.91 -32.47
C SER A 118 -21.17 -17.11 -33.03
N ASN A 119 -22.50 -17.06 -33.01
CA ASN A 119 -23.35 -18.09 -33.63
C ASN A 119 -23.62 -17.82 -35.12
N LEU A 120 -23.40 -16.58 -35.61
CA LEU A 120 -23.67 -16.18 -36.99
C LEU A 120 -22.44 -16.22 -37.91
N LEU A 121 -21.22 -16.24 -37.37
CA LEU A 121 -20.07 -16.69 -38.15
C LEU A 121 -20.15 -18.22 -38.18
N PRO A 122 -20.31 -18.86 -39.35
CA PRO A 122 -19.81 -20.21 -39.49
C PRO A 122 -18.34 -20.12 -39.09
N GLU A 123 -17.94 -20.93 -38.12
CA GLU A 123 -16.55 -21.25 -37.82
C GLU A 123 -15.74 -21.19 -39.13
N ALA A 124 -15.06 -20.08 -39.39
CA ALA A 124 -13.93 -20.13 -40.29
C ALA A 124 -12.96 -21.01 -39.51
N PRO A 125 -12.69 -22.24 -39.97
CA PRO A 125 -11.93 -23.16 -39.16
C PRO A 125 -10.55 -22.54 -38.98
N MET A 126 -10.29 -21.96 -37.82
CA MET A 126 -8.93 -21.98 -37.30
C MET A 126 -8.66 -23.46 -37.11
N GLN A 127 -7.99 -24.03 -38.11
CA GLN A 127 -7.51 -25.40 -38.14
C GLN A 127 -6.62 -25.64 -36.92
N ALA A 128 -7.24 -25.92 -35.78
CA ALA A 128 -6.69 -26.79 -34.78
C ALA A 128 -7.13 -28.22 -35.18
N HIS A 129 -6.63 -28.68 -36.33
CA HIS A 129 -6.54 -30.12 -36.59
C HIS A 129 -5.46 -30.68 -35.66
N SER A 130 -5.78 -30.78 -34.37
CA SER A 130 -5.22 -31.84 -33.55
C SER A 130 -6.15 -33.03 -33.73
N GLU A 131 -6.03 -33.70 -34.87
CA GLU A 131 -6.53 -35.07 -35.01
C GLU A 131 -5.45 -35.99 -34.42
N PRO A 132 -5.60 -36.48 -33.18
CA PRO A 132 -4.60 -37.36 -32.58
C PRO A 132 -4.44 -38.70 -33.30
N GLU A 133 -5.37 -39.06 -34.20
CA GLU A 133 -5.29 -40.28 -34.99
C GLU A 133 -4.25 -40.22 -36.13
N ALA A 134 -3.94 -39.02 -36.68
CA ALA A 134 -2.93 -38.87 -37.74
C ALA A 134 -1.48 -38.97 -37.23
N ILE A 135 -1.28 -38.82 -35.92
CA ILE A 135 0.03 -38.94 -35.27
C ILE A 135 0.33 -40.41 -34.91
N LEU A 136 -0.70 -41.21 -34.60
CA LEU A 136 -0.56 -42.64 -34.24
C LEU A 136 -0.31 -43.56 -35.46
N ALA A 137 -0.61 -43.10 -36.68
CA ALA A 137 -0.34 -43.84 -37.91
C ALA A 137 1.08 -43.64 -38.46
N GLN A 138 1.89 -42.77 -37.85
CA GLN A 138 3.29 -42.60 -38.23
C GLN A 138 4.17 -43.62 -37.48
N PRO A 139 4.98 -44.42 -38.20
CA PRO A 139 6.06 -45.16 -37.55
C PRO A 139 7.10 -44.17 -36.99
N GLU A 140 7.16 -44.05 -35.66
CA GLU A 140 8.24 -43.68 -34.72
C GLU A 140 9.66 -43.32 -35.28
N PRO A 141 10.46 -42.47 -34.60
CA PRO A 141 10.62 -41.05 -34.87
C PRO A 141 12.09 -40.63 -35.11
N THR A 142 12.33 -39.44 -35.66
CA THR A 142 13.62 -38.72 -35.57
C THR A 142 13.48 -37.52 -34.64
N PRO A 143 14.42 -37.31 -33.68
CA PRO A 143 14.29 -36.25 -32.69
C PRO A 143 14.60 -34.90 -33.33
N VAL A 144 13.59 -34.08 -33.56
CA VAL A 144 13.80 -32.66 -33.90
C VAL A 144 13.83 -31.88 -32.59
N THR A 145 15.05 -31.65 -32.14
CA THR A 145 15.45 -30.74 -31.07
C THR A 145 14.69 -29.41 -31.19
N SER A 146 14.07 -29.02 -30.08
CA SER A 146 13.53 -27.68 -29.85
C SER A 146 14.53 -26.62 -30.28
N VAL A 147 14.22 -25.88 -31.36
CA VAL A 147 14.94 -24.65 -31.71
C VAL A 147 14.67 -23.64 -30.61
N SER A 148 15.72 -23.34 -29.85
CA SER A 148 15.71 -22.54 -28.64
C SER A 148 15.29 -21.09 -28.90
N GLN A 149 14.35 -20.63 -28.08
CA GLN A 149 13.90 -19.24 -27.88
C GLN A 149 15.01 -18.24 -27.48
N SER A 150 16.28 -18.65 -27.50
CA SER A 150 17.44 -17.89 -27.02
C SER A 150 18.01 -16.91 -28.06
N GLU A 151 17.90 -17.19 -29.37
CA GLU A 151 18.44 -16.29 -30.41
C GLU A 151 17.69 -14.95 -30.50
N GLY A 152 16.41 -14.90 -30.11
CA GLY A 152 15.63 -13.67 -30.09
C GLY A 152 16.00 -12.71 -28.95
N ARG A 153 16.55 -13.21 -27.84
CA ARG A 153 16.91 -12.37 -26.67
C ARG A 153 18.20 -11.60 -26.88
N ASP A 154 19.18 -12.17 -27.58
CA ASP A 154 20.48 -11.52 -27.80
C ASP A 154 20.41 -10.34 -28.77
N VAL A 155 19.45 -10.34 -29.71
CA VAL A 155 19.20 -9.21 -30.61
C VAL A 155 18.57 -8.03 -29.86
N MET A 156 17.69 -8.31 -28.89
CA MET A 156 17.03 -7.27 -28.08
C MET A 156 17.99 -6.59 -27.09
N LEU A 157 18.97 -7.33 -26.55
CA LEU A 157 19.99 -6.77 -25.65
C LEU A 157 21.02 -5.88 -26.37
N ARG A 158 21.22 -6.05 -27.68
CA ARG A 158 22.11 -5.20 -28.47
C ARG A 158 21.51 -3.84 -28.85
N GLN A 159 20.18 -3.74 -28.91
CA GLN A 159 19.50 -2.48 -29.27
C GLN A 159 19.35 -1.52 -28.09
N LEU A 160 19.47 -1.99 -26.84
CA LEU A 160 19.36 -1.13 -25.66
C LEU A 160 20.68 -0.46 -25.25
N THR A 161 21.84 -0.91 -25.76
CA THR A 161 23.15 -0.36 -25.39
C THR A 161 23.71 0.66 -26.39
N VAL A 162 23.03 0.91 -27.51
CA VAL A 162 23.45 1.87 -28.56
C VAL A 162 22.64 3.17 -28.54
N THR A 163 21.64 3.28 -27.66
CA THR A 163 20.82 4.49 -27.47
C THR A 163 21.04 5.03 -26.05
N SER A 164 22.27 5.48 -25.78
CA SER A 164 22.62 6.33 -24.64
C SER A 164 23.94 7.06 -24.93
N GLU A 165 23.92 7.93 -25.95
CA GLU A 165 24.73 9.15 -26.07
C GLU A 165 23.86 10.26 -26.66
#